data_AF-A0A7K2VT28-F1
#
_entry.id   AF-A0A7K2VT28-F1
#
_cell.length_a   1.000
_cell.length_b   1.000
_cell.length_c   1.000
_cell.angle_alpha   90.00
_cell.angle_beta   90.00
_cell.angle_gamma   90.00
#
_symmetry.space_group_name_H-M   'P 1'
#
loop_
_entity.id
_entity.type
_entity.pdbx_description
1 polymer ?
#
loop_
_entity_poly.entity_id
_entity_poly.type
_entity_poly.pdbx_seq_one_letter_code
_entity_poly.pdbx_strand_id
1 'polypeptide(L)'
;MTRPLSSAERSIKGRNSWLQEEERKAIESRGEIGRMEFWLRVTRSEISREIKAGRGDVLAAFTLICRLFKLVLEKRQAGDPRLFDHLMQYADTVLKQHGPRN
;
A
#
# COMPACT_ATOMS: atom_id res chain seq x y z
N MET A 1 -13.14 30.68 8.33
CA MET A 1 -13.71 29.61 9.18
C MET A 1 -13.72 28.31 8.41
N THR A 2 -13.02 27.28 8.87
CA THR A 2 -13.09 25.92 8.32
C THR A 2 -14.32 25.20 8.87
N ARG A 3 -15.15 24.65 7.98
CA ARG A 3 -16.34 23.88 8.36
C ARG A 3 -15.96 22.67 9.23
N PRO A 4 -16.82 22.22 10.17
CA PRO A 4 -16.62 20.97 10.88
C PRO A 4 -16.54 19.78 9.91
N LEU A 5 -15.67 18.82 10.19
CA LEU A 5 -15.56 17.59 9.41
C LEU A 5 -16.83 16.74 9.57
N SER A 6 -17.32 16.22 8.45
CA SER A 6 -18.35 15.17 8.42
C SER A 6 -17.88 13.90 9.14
N SER A 7 -18.82 13.01 9.47
CA SER A 7 -18.50 11.71 10.09
C SER A 7 -17.53 10.89 9.22
N ALA A 8 -17.74 10.88 7.91
CA ALA A 8 -16.89 10.17 6.95
C ALA A 8 -15.47 10.75 6.92
N GLU A 9 -15.33 12.08 6.86
CA GLU A 9 -14.03 12.75 6.90
C GLU A 9 -13.28 12.49 8.21
N ARG A 10 -13.98 12.43 9.36
CA ARG A 10 -13.38 12.05 10.65
C ARG A 10 -12.92 10.60 10.68
N SER A 11 -13.71 9.67 10.13
CA SER A 11 -13.34 8.26 10.04
C SER A 11 -12.09 8.04 9.18
N ILE A 12 -12.04 8.69 8.00
CA ILE A 12 -10.87 8.64 7.11
C ILE A 12 -9.63 9.23 7.81
N LYS A 13 -9.78 10.39 8.46
CA LYS A 13 -8.68 11.02 9.20
C LYS A 13 -8.16 10.11 10.32
N GLY A 14 -9.05 9.54 11.13
CA GLY A 14 -8.66 8.62 12.21
C GLY A 14 -7.94 7.38 11.70
N ARG A 15 -8.43 6.80 10.60
CA ARG A 15 -7.78 5.66 9.93
C ARG A 15 -6.39 6.02 9.40
N ASN A 16 -6.22 7.19 8.78
CA ASN A 16 -4.93 7.63 8.27
C ASN A 16 -3.91 7.85 9.40
N SER A 17 -4.31 8.50 10.49
CA SER A 17 -3.45 8.66 11.67
C SER A 17 -3.06 7.32 12.30
N TRP A 18 -3.99 6.36 12.36
CA TRP A 18 -3.69 5.01 12.83
C TRP A 18 -2.69 4.29 11.92
N LEU A 19 -2.85 4.38 10.60
CA LEU A 19 -1.92 3.75 9.64
C LEU A 19 -0.50 4.28 9.81
N GLN A 20 -0.34 5.59 9.97
CA GLN A 20 0.97 6.24 10.17
C GLN A 20 1.65 5.80 11.46
N GLU A 21 0.90 5.77 12.56
CA GLU A 21 1.41 5.38 13.87
C GLU A 21 1.87 3.91 13.88
N GLU A 22 1.06 3.01 13.30
CA GLU A 22 1.40 1.60 13.25
C GLU A 22 2.55 1.30 12.28
N GLU A 23 2.63 2.01 11.16
CA GLU A 23 3.79 1.96 10.27
C GLU A 23 5.06 2.41 11.00
N ARG A 24 5.00 3.52 11.75
CA ARG A 24 6.13 4.01 12.55
C ARG A 24 6.61 2.96 13.54
N LYS A 25 5.70 2.37 14.32
CA LYS A 25 6.05 1.29 15.28
C LYS A 25 6.67 0.08 14.60
N ALA A 26 6.17 -0.29 13.43
CA ALA A 26 6.72 -1.41 12.66
C ALA A 26 8.16 -1.14 12.20
N ILE A 27 8.44 0.09 11.76
CA ILE A 27 9.80 0.55 11.40
C ILE A 27 10.70 0.55 12.64
N GLU A 28 10.25 1.09 13.77
CA GLU A 28 11.03 1.14 15.01
C GLU A 28 11.40 -0.26 15.51
N SER A 29 10.53 -1.25 15.29
CA SER A 29 10.76 -2.62 15.73
C SER A 29 11.66 -3.44 14.79
N ARG A 30 11.47 -3.34 13.46
CA ARG A 30 12.10 -4.25 12.48
C ARG A 30 12.62 -3.55 11.21
N GLY A 31 12.73 -2.23 11.22
CA GLY A 31 13.16 -1.44 10.06
C GLY A 31 12.24 -1.58 8.85
N GLU A 32 12.81 -1.50 7.64
CA GLU A 32 12.07 -1.61 6.38
C GLU A 32 11.34 -2.95 6.20
N ILE A 33 11.85 -4.03 6.79
CA ILE A 33 11.16 -5.32 6.81
C ILE A 33 9.85 -5.20 7.60
N GLY A 34 9.88 -4.50 8.74
CA GLY A 34 8.69 -4.21 9.54
C GLY A 34 7.66 -3.41 8.77
N ARG A 35 8.09 -2.36 8.05
CA ARG A 35 7.22 -1.58 7.16
C ARG A 35 6.53 -2.46 6.12
N MET A 36 7.30 -3.29 5.42
CA MET A 36 6.77 -4.22 4.40
C MET A 36 5.73 -5.18 4.99
N GLU A 37 6.05 -5.84 6.10
CA GLU A 37 5.15 -6.81 6.74
C GLU A 37 3.85 -6.16 7.24
N PHE A 38 3.94 -4.94 7.77
CA PHE A 38 2.76 -4.17 8.17
C PHE A 38 1.81 -3.95 6.97
N TRP A 39 2.32 -3.43 5.86
CA TRP A 39 1.50 -3.18 4.68
C TRP A 39 0.96 -4.45 4.04
N LEU A 40 1.70 -5.56 4.06
CA LEU A 40 1.19 -6.86 3.64
C LEU A 40 -0.01 -7.31 4.49
N ARG A 41 0.07 -7.13 5.82
CA ARG A 41 -1.00 -7.50 6.75
C ARG A 41 -2.25 -6.65 6.55
N VAL A 42 -2.08 -5.34 6.40
CA VAL A 42 -3.18 -4.39 6.12
C VAL A 42 -3.84 -4.76 4.80
N THR A 43 -3.05 -4.93 3.73
CA THR A 43 -3.55 -5.26 2.40
C THR A 43 -4.32 -6.59 2.39
N ARG A 44 -3.80 -7.63 3.04
CA ARG A 44 -4.49 -8.93 3.18
C ARG A 44 -5.85 -8.79 3.87
N SER A 45 -5.92 -7.94 4.89
CA SER A 45 -7.17 -7.67 5.61
C SER A 45 -8.19 -6.96 4.72
N GLU A 46 -7.75 -6.01 3.89
CA GLU A 46 -8.62 -5.36 2.89
C GLU A 46 -9.12 -6.32 1.83
N ILE A 47 -8.23 -7.11 1.24
CA ILE A 47 -8.60 -8.13 0.25
C ILE A 47 -9.68 -9.06 0.83
N SER A 48 -9.52 -9.48 2.10
CA SER A 48 -10.51 -10.33 2.77
C SER A 48 -11.86 -9.62 2.96
N ARG A 49 -11.89 -8.30 3.17
CA ARG A 49 -13.13 -7.52 3.24
C ARG A 49 -13.81 -7.39 1.88
N GLU A 50 -13.04 -7.10 0.84
CA GLU A 50 -13.54 -7.01 -0.54
C GLU A 50 -14.18 -8.32 -0.99
N ILE A 51 -13.53 -9.46 -0.70
CA ILE A 51 -14.07 -10.80 -0.98
C ILE A 51 -15.39 -11.03 -0.25
N LYS A 52 -15.46 -10.72 1.06
CA LYS A 52 -16.71 -10.84 1.85
C LYS A 52 -17.82 -9.95 1.32
N ALA A 53 -17.48 -8.85 0.66
CA ALA A 53 -18.43 -7.94 0.01
C ALA A 53 -18.77 -8.33 -1.44
N GLY A 54 -18.36 -9.52 -1.89
CA GLY A 54 -18.67 -10.05 -3.22
C GLY A 54 -17.74 -9.59 -4.35
N ARG A 55 -16.68 -8.85 -4.05
CA ARG A 55 -15.71 -8.33 -5.03
C ARG A 55 -14.49 -9.25 -5.10
N GLY A 56 -14.67 -10.42 -5.71
CA GLY A 56 -13.66 -11.47 -5.81
C GLY A 56 -12.55 -11.20 -6.84
N ASP A 57 -12.78 -10.28 -7.76
CA ASP A 57 -11.83 -9.82 -8.78
C ASP A 57 -10.53 -9.25 -8.18
N VAL A 58 -10.59 -8.78 -6.93
CA VAL A 58 -9.43 -8.31 -6.15
C VAL A 58 -8.30 -9.36 -6.05
N LEU A 59 -8.61 -10.67 -6.03
CA LEU A 59 -7.60 -11.72 -5.96
C LEU A 59 -6.81 -11.83 -7.27
N ALA A 60 -7.52 -11.74 -8.41
CA ALA A 60 -6.88 -11.73 -9.72
C ALA A 60 -6.00 -10.49 -9.88
N ALA A 61 -6.51 -9.32 -9.47
CA ALA A 61 -5.75 -8.07 -9.49
C ALA A 61 -4.48 -8.16 -8.64
N PHE A 62 -4.58 -8.61 -7.38
CA PHE A 62 -3.41 -8.75 -6.50
C PHE A 62 -2.39 -9.76 -7.06
N THR A 63 -2.86 -10.86 -7.64
CA THR A 63 -1.99 -11.85 -8.29
C THR A 63 -1.19 -11.24 -9.44
N LEU A 64 -1.80 -10.38 -10.26
CA LEU A 64 -1.10 -9.67 -11.33
C LEU A 64 0.00 -8.75 -10.79
N ILE A 65 -0.25 -8.02 -9.70
CA ILE A 65 0.75 -7.16 -9.05
C ILE A 65 1.94 -7.99 -8.55
N CYS A 66 1.70 -9.13 -7.89
CA CYS A 66 2.77 -10.02 -7.43
C CYS A 66 3.61 -10.55 -8.61
N ARG A 67 2.96 -10.96 -9.70
CA ARG A 67 3.66 -11.44 -10.91
C ARG A 67 4.48 -10.34 -11.57
N LEU A 68 3.95 -9.12 -11.66
CA LEU A 68 4.65 -7.95 -12.19
C LEU A 68 5.91 -7.65 -11.37
N PHE A 69 5.78 -7.59 -10.04
CA PHE A 69 6.91 -7.30 -9.17
C PHE A 69 8.01 -8.36 -9.28
N LYS A 70 7.64 -9.65 -9.33
CA LYS A 70 8.58 -10.75 -9.58
C LYS A 70 9.34 -10.55 -10.90
N LEU A 71 8.63 -10.31 -12.01
CA LEU A 71 9.25 -10.09 -13.32
C LEU A 71 10.24 -8.93 -13.31
N VAL A 72 9.85 -7.83 -12.67
CA VAL A 72 10.67 -6.63 -12.52
C VAL A 72 11.99 -6.94 -11.76
N LEU A 73 11.92 -7.74 -10.69
CA LEU A 73 13.12 -8.18 -9.96
C LEU A 73 14.02 -9.07 -10.84
N GLU A 74 13.44 -10.00 -11.60
CA GLU A 74 14.19 -10.87 -12.51
C GLU A 74 14.93 -10.06 -13.59
N LYS A 75 14.27 -9.04 -14.16
CA LYS A 75 14.91 -8.16 -15.15
C LYS A 75 16.02 -7.32 -14.54
N ARG A 76 15.82 -6.82 -13.31
CA ARG A 76 16.87 -6.09 -12.57
C ARG A 76 18.09 -6.97 -12.30
N GLN A 77 17.88 -8.23 -11.88
CA GLN A 77 18.96 -9.19 -11.66
C GLN A 77 19.70 -9.54 -12.96
N ALA A 78 18.99 -9.54 -14.10
CA ALA A 78 19.57 -9.70 -15.43
C ALA A 78 20.27 -8.44 -15.97
N GLY A 79 20.40 -7.38 -15.18
CA GLY A 79 21.10 -6.14 -15.55
C GLY A 79 20.24 -5.08 -16.25
N ASP A 80 18.92 -5.25 -16.34
CA ASP A 80 18.00 -4.24 -16.88
C ASP A 80 17.09 -3.67 -15.75
N PRO A 81 17.50 -2.55 -15.11
CA PRO A 81 16.75 -1.97 -14.00
C PRO A 81 15.56 -1.11 -14.43
N ARG A 82 15.40 -0.79 -15.73
CA ARG A 82 14.45 0.24 -16.19
C ARG A 82 13.01 -0.03 -15.77
N LEU A 83 12.58 -1.29 -15.84
CA LEU A 83 11.22 -1.66 -15.41
C LEU A 83 11.03 -1.50 -13.90
N PHE A 84 12.08 -1.72 -13.11
CA PHE A 84 12.05 -1.47 -11.66
C PHE A 84 11.88 0.02 -11.39
N ASP A 85 12.69 0.85 -12.03
CA ASP A 85 12.68 2.30 -11.83
C ASP A 85 11.33 2.91 -12.23
N HIS A 86 10.77 2.51 -13.38
CA HIS A 86 9.45 2.94 -13.82
C HIS A 86 8.35 2.53 -12.83
N LEU A 87 8.39 1.29 -12.32
CA LEU A 87 7.39 0.81 -11.36
C LEU A 87 7.47 1.60 -10.05
N MET A 88 8.68 1.85 -9.54
CA MET A 88 8.88 2.64 -8.31
C MET A 88 8.46 4.08 -8.48
N GLN A 89 8.78 4.72 -9.62
CA GLN A 89 8.34 6.08 -9.91
C GLN A 89 6.81 6.20 -9.97
N TYR A 90 6.15 5.24 -10.62
CA TYR A 90 4.69 5.20 -10.67
C TYR A 90 4.10 5.03 -9.26
N ALA A 91 4.62 4.07 -8.49
CA ALA A 91 4.15 3.81 -7.12
C ALA A 91 4.30 5.04 -6.22
N ASP A 92 5.48 5.69 -6.24
CA ASP A 92 5.75 6.91 -5.47
C ASP A 92 4.80 8.05 -5.85
N THR A 93 4.58 8.25 -7.16
CA THR A 93 3.67 9.29 -7.66
C THR A 93 2.23 9.07 -7.16
N VAL A 94 1.72 7.85 -7.29
CA VAL A 94 0.35 7.50 -6.86
C VAL A 94 0.21 7.62 -5.34
N LEU A 95 1.18 7.14 -4.58
CA LEU A 95 1.16 7.21 -3.12
C LEU A 95 1.25 8.64 -2.61
N LYS A 96 2.03 9.52 -3.24
CA LYS A 96 2.07 10.95 -2.90
C LYS A 96 0.74 11.67 -3.18
N GLN A 97 0.04 11.27 -4.25
CA GLN A 97 -1.23 11.88 -4.63
C GLN A 97 -2.41 11.39 -3.77
N HIS A 98 -2.44 10.09 -3.46
CA HIS A 98 -3.62 9.42 -2.92
C HIS A 98 -3.40 8.68 -1.59
N GLY A 99 -2.15 8.54 -1.14
CA GLY A 99 -1.81 7.85 0.09
C GLY A 99 -2.24 8.61 1.36
N PRO A 100 -2.12 7.98 2.53
CA PRO A 100 -2.31 8.65 3.81
C PRO A 100 -1.31 9.82 3.91
N ARG A 101 -1.81 11.06 3.87
CA ARG A 101 -0.97 12.27 3.92
C ARG A 101 -0.24 12.36 5.25
N ASN A 102 1.09 12.48 5.21
CA ASN A 102 1.94 12.94 6.32
C ASN A 102 1.44 14.26 6.89
#